data_AF-A0AAJ1VVC1-F1
#
_entry.id   AF-A0AAJ1VVC1-F1
#
_cell.length_a   1.000
_cell.length_b   1.000
_cell.length_c   1.000
_cell.angle_alpha   90.00
_cell.angle_beta   90.00
_cell.angle_gamma   90.00
#
_symmetry.space_group_name_H-M   'P 1'
#
loop_
_entity.id
_entity.type
_entity.pdbx_description
1 polymer ?
#
loop_
_entity_poly.entity_id
_entity_poly.type
_entity_poly.pdbx_seq_one_letter_code
_entity_poly.pdbx_strand_id
1 'polypeptide(L)'
;MQTGIDSPCRGDYLTRITLGQEFYVPTPDPQKLTELENRIAKMKATTAPQPVKEEHYTMVNMAWRMVIELVAGIAIGFGIGYGLDRLFGTLPVFLILFIGLGFVAGVRTMMRTAQEVQEMHMARAADDKEG
;
A
#
# COMPACT_ATOMS: atom_id res chain seq x y z
N MET A 1 -58.15 -13.78 30.44
CA MET A 1 -59.32 -14.21 29.64
C MET A 1 -59.36 -13.29 28.43
N GLN A 2 -59.30 -13.67 27.17
CA GLN A 2 -59.51 -14.96 26.51
C GLN A 2 -58.70 -14.92 25.19
N THR A 3 -58.14 -16.07 24.84
CA THR A 3 -57.55 -16.45 23.56
C THR A 3 -58.58 -16.53 22.44
N GLY A 4 -58.19 -16.19 21.22
CA GLY A 4 -58.79 -16.66 19.96
C GLY A 4 -57.90 -16.12 18.84
N ILE A 5 -56.99 -16.90 18.24
CA ILE A 5 -57.21 -18.11 17.44
C ILE A 5 -58.53 -18.01 16.68
N ASP A 6 -58.50 -17.24 15.59
CA ASP A 6 -59.24 -17.59 14.39
C ASP A 6 -58.25 -17.62 13.23
N SER A 7 -57.94 -18.84 12.81
CA SER A 7 -57.35 -19.14 11.52
C SER A 7 -58.31 -20.05 10.77
N PRO A 8 -58.88 -19.60 9.65
CA PRO A 8 -59.34 -20.49 8.60
C PRO A 8 -58.24 -20.61 7.54
N CYS A 9 -57.61 -21.79 7.55
CA CYS A 9 -57.28 -22.59 6.39
C CYS A 9 -57.08 -21.91 5.01
N ARG A 10 -55.83 -22.03 4.54
CA ARG A 10 -55.47 -22.78 3.32
C ARG A 10 -55.97 -22.22 1.99
N GLY A 11 -55.11 -21.42 1.38
CA GLY A 11 -55.05 -21.27 -0.07
C GLY A 11 -53.75 -20.57 -0.46
N ASP A 12 -52.98 -21.16 -1.37
CA ASP A 12 -52.00 -20.47 -2.24
C ASP A 12 -50.56 -20.18 -1.79
N TYR A 13 -50.01 -20.86 -0.77
CA TYR A 13 -48.54 -20.80 -0.57
C TYR A 13 -47.73 -21.59 -1.61
N LEU A 14 -48.38 -22.39 -2.48
CA LEU A 14 -47.69 -23.27 -3.44
C LEU A 14 -47.81 -22.85 -4.91
N THR A 15 -48.44 -21.71 -5.22
CA THR A 15 -48.75 -21.31 -6.61
C THR A 15 -47.91 -20.12 -7.11
N ARG A 16 -46.96 -19.61 -6.32
CA ARG A 16 -46.21 -18.36 -6.60
C ARG A 16 -44.70 -18.55 -6.82
N ILE A 17 -44.24 -19.74 -7.20
CA ILE A 17 -42.83 -19.95 -7.59
C ILE A 17 -42.59 -19.66 -9.09
N THR A 18 -43.62 -19.21 -9.82
CA THR A 18 -43.57 -19.08 -11.30
C THR A 18 -43.98 -17.71 -11.84
N LEU A 19 -44.06 -16.67 -11.02
CA LEU A 19 -44.27 -15.30 -11.50
C LEU A 19 -43.30 -14.37 -10.78
N GLY A 20 -42.49 -13.64 -11.56
CA GLY A 20 -41.36 -12.80 -11.17
C GLY A 20 -41.43 -12.29 -9.74
N GLN A 21 -40.49 -12.78 -8.92
CA GLN A 21 -40.27 -12.28 -7.58
C GLN A 21 -39.75 -10.84 -7.73
N GLU A 22 -40.63 -9.85 -7.56
CA GLU A 22 -40.20 -8.48 -7.33
C GLU A 22 -39.24 -8.50 -6.14
N PHE A 23 -37.96 -8.32 -6.45
CA PHE A 23 -36.91 -8.13 -5.48
C PHE A 23 -37.25 -6.86 -4.70
N TYR A 24 -37.93 -7.03 -3.56
CA TYR A 24 -38.20 -5.96 -2.61
C TYR A 24 -36.85 -5.48 -2.06
N VAL A 25 -36.31 -4.42 -2.67
CA VAL A 25 -35.25 -3.62 -2.08
C VAL A 25 -35.93 -2.72 -1.05
N PRO A 26 -35.81 -2.98 0.25
CA PRO A 26 -36.31 -2.04 1.24
C PRO A 26 -35.65 -0.69 0.96
N THR A 27 -36.46 0.32 0.60
CA THR A 27 -35.96 1.67 0.39
C THR A 27 -35.42 2.17 1.74
N PRO A 28 -34.18 2.67 1.78
CA PRO A 28 -33.59 3.12 3.03
C PRO A 28 -34.40 4.29 3.58
N ASP A 29 -34.91 4.13 4.81
CA ASP A 29 -35.64 5.17 5.53
C ASP A 29 -34.72 6.39 5.73
N PRO A 30 -35.12 7.60 5.29
CA PRO A 30 -34.31 8.81 5.39
C PRO A 30 -33.87 9.13 6.83
N GLN A 31 -34.64 8.70 7.84
CA GLN A 31 -34.28 8.92 9.25
C GLN A 31 -33.10 8.05 9.67
N LYS A 32 -33.04 6.80 9.17
CA LYS A 32 -31.93 5.86 9.45
C LYS A 32 -30.64 6.30 8.78
N LEU A 33 -30.73 6.87 7.58
CA LEU A 33 -29.58 7.45 6.89
C LEU A 33 -28.98 8.59 7.71
N THR A 34 -29.83 9.52 8.16
CA THR A 34 -29.40 10.68 8.97
C THR A 34 -28.73 10.26 10.29
N GLU A 35 -29.27 9.23 10.96
CA GLU A 35 -28.67 8.67 12.18
C GLU A 35 -27.31 8.03 11.93
N LEU A 36 -27.18 7.26 10.84
CA LEU A 36 -25.92 6.66 10.42
C LEU A 36 -24.90 7.72 10.01
N GLU A 37 -25.32 8.75 9.27
CA GLU A 37 -24.51 9.91 8.91
C GLU A 37 -23.92 10.59 10.14
N ASN A 38 -24.75 10.82 11.17
CA ASN A 38 -24.33 11.44 12.42
C ASN A 38 -23.36 10.54 13.22
N ARG A 39 -23.59 9.22 13.24
CA ARG A 39 -22.68 8.25 13.87
C ARG A 39 -21.36 8.16 13.12
N ILE A 40 -21.38 8.17 11.80
CA ILE A 40 -20.19 8.21 10.95
C ILE A 40 -19.46 9.53 11.15
N ALA A 41 -20.14 10.68 11.19
CA ALA A 41 -19.51 11.98 11.42
C ALA A 41 -18.81 12.03 12.80
N LYS A 42 -19.46 11.50 13.84
CA LYS A 42 -18.90 11.41 15.20
C LYS A 42 -17.69 10.48 15.27
N MET A 43 -17.75 9.34 14.58
CA MET A 43 -16.59 8.43 14.49
C MET A 43 -15.51 8.94 13.54
N LYS A 44 -15.85 9.63 12.44
CA LYS A 44 -14.90 10.22 11.48
C LYS A 44 -14.18 11.43 12.07
N ALA A 45 -14.76 12.11 13.07
CA ALA A 45 -14.04 13.11 13.87
C ALA A 45 -13.02 12.47 14.84
N THR A 46 -13.26 11.23 15.27
CA THR A 46 -12.40 10.48 16.21
C THR A 46 -11.40 9.56 15.48
N THR A 47 -11.77 9.15 14.27
CA THR A 47 -11.11 8.24 13.33
C THR A 47 -11.02 8.95 11.97
N ALA A 48 -10.71 10.25 11.96
CA ALA A 48 -10.10 10.82 10.78
C ALA A 48 -8.71 10.19 10.75
N PRO A 49 -8.36 9.38 9.74
CA PRO A 49 -6.94 9.18 9.50
C PRO A 49 -6.43 10.59 9.26
N GLN A 50 -5.65 11.11 10.20
CA GLN A 50 -4.83 12.28 9.89
C GLN A 50 -4.12 11.96 8.55
N PRO A 51 -4.00 12.90 7.61
CA PRO A 51 -3.32 12.68 6.33
C PRO A 51 -1.80 12.48 6.50
N VAL A 52 -1.38 11.67 7.46
CA VAL A 52 0.01 11.40 7.86
C VAL A 52 0.48 10.11 7.17
N LYS A 53 0.13 9.90 5.91
CA LYS A 53 0.32 8.58 5.29
C LYS A 53 0.53 8.59 3.77
N GLU A 54 1.01 9.69 3.21
CA GLU A 54 1.66 9.66 1.88
C GLU A 54 3.06 10.26 1.93
N GLU A 55 3.28 11.34 2.69
CA GLU A 55 4.61 11.97 2.87
C GLU A 55 5.60 11.10 3.68
N HIS A 56 5.16 10.39 4.72
CA HIS A 56 6.08 9.59 5.54
C HIS A 56 6.51 8.27 4.87
N TYR A 57 5.67 7.69 4.00
CA TYR A 57 6.02 6.44 3.30
C TYR A 57 7.00 6.69 2.16
N THR A 58 6.90 7.82 1.47
CA THR A 58 7.88 8.18 0.42
C THR A 58 9.28 8.31 1.02
N MET A 59 9.42 8.95 2.19
CA MET A 59 10.72 9.10 2.88
C MET A 59 11.32 7.75 3.33
N VAL A 60 10.51 6.85 3.88
CA VAL A 60 10.98 5.52 4.33
C VAL A 60 11.35 4.63 3.15
N ASN A 61 10.53 4.61 2.08
CA ASN A 61 10.82 3.84 0.87
C ASN A 61 12.11 4.31 0.18
N MET A 62 12.38 5.62 0.20
CA MET A 62 13.63 6.18 -0.31
C MET A 62 14.84 5.74 0.51
N ALA A 63 14.77 5.81 1.83
CA ALA A 63 15.86 5.36 2.71
C ALA A 63 16.15 3.86 2.52
N TRP A 64 15.10 3.04 2.43
CA TRP A 64 15.24 1.61 2.15
C TRP A 64 15.88 1.36 0.78
N ARG A 65 15.49 2.13 -0.24
CA ARG A 65 16.06 2.05 -1.59
C ARG A 65 17.56 2.35 -1.59
N MET A 66 18.02 3.34 -0.83
CA MET A 66 19.45 3.62 -0.70
C MET A 66 20.19 2.40 -0.13
N VAL A 67 19.67 1.79 0.94
CA VAL A 67 20.28 0.60 1.55
C VAL A 67 20.39 -0.55 0.54
N ILE A 68 19.30 -0.86 -0.18
CA ILE A 68 19.36 -1.94 -1.18
C ILE A 68 20.28 -1.61 -2.34
N GLU A 69 20.46 -0.34 -2.73
CA GLU A 69 21.39 0.05 -3.80
C GLU A 69 22.85 -0.24 -3.40
N LEU A 70 23.23 0.01 -2.14
CA LEU A 70 24.56 -0.36 -1.63
C LEU A 70 24.73 -1.86 -1.46
N VAL A 71 23.74 -2.52 -0.85
CA VAL A 71 23.78 -3.98 -0.62
C VAL A 71 23.81 -4.73 -1.95
N ALA A 72 23.06 -4.28 -2.96
CA ALA A 72 23.09 -4.85 -4.30
C ALA A 72 24.48 -4.71 -4.96
N GLY A 73 25.10 -3.53 -4.87
CA GLY A 73 26.45 -3.31 -5.40
C GLY A 73 27.48 -4.26 -4.78
N ILE A 74 27.46 -4.41 -3.46
CA ILE A 74 28.35 -5.33 -2.73
C ILE A 74 28.02 -6.79 -3.05
N ALA A 75 26.74 -7.17 -3.11
CA ALA A 75 26.32 -8.54 -3.40
C ALA A 75 26.72 -8.97 -4.81
N ILE A 76 26.57 -8.08 -5.80
CA ILE A 76 27.03 -8.33 -7.18
C ILE A 76 28.56 -8.45 -7.22
N GLY A 77 29.28 -7.54 -6.55
CA GLY A 77 30.75 -7.61 -6.45
C GLY A 77 31.23 -8.90 -5.79
N PHE A 78 30.59 -9.31 -4.69
CA PHE A 78 30.88 -10.56 -4.01
C PHE A 78 30.59 -11.78 -4.90
N GLY A 79 29.44 -11.81 -5.57
CA GLY A 79 29.06 -12.92 -6.45
C GLY A 79 30.03 -13.11 -7.60
N ILE A 80 30.42 -12.02 -8.27
CA ILE A 80 31.37 -12.05 -9.39
C ILE A 80 32.77 -12.39 -8.88
N GLY A 81 33.23 -11.73 -7.81
CA GLY A 81 34.56 -11.95 -7.23
C GLY A 81 34.74 -13.39 -6.73
N TYR A 82 33.74 -13.94 -6.05
CA TYR A 82 33.75 -15.33 -5.58
C TYR A 82 33.73 -16.33 -6.74
N GLY A 83 32.95 -16.06 -7.79
CA GLY A 83 32.92 -16.90 -8.99
C GLY A 83 34.26 -16.93 -9.72
N LEU A 84 34.89 -15.76 -9.89
CA LEU A 84 36.20 -15.63 -10.54
C LEU A 84 37.31 -16.29 -9.72
N ASP A 85 37.41 -16.01 -8.42
CA ASP A 85 38.42 -16.63 -7.55
C ASP A 85 38.30 -18.17 -7.58
N ARG A 86 37.06 -18.70 -7.61
CA ARG A 86 36.82 -20.15 -7.68
C ARG A 86 37.20 -20.78 -9.03
N LEU A 87 37.03 -20.06 -10.13
CA LEU A 87 37.36 -20.57 -11.47
C LEU A 87 38.85 -20.47 -11.78
N PHE A 88 39.48 -19.37 -11.37
CA PHE A 88 40.90 -19.11 -11.62
C PHE A 88 41.81 -19.67 -10.52
N GLY A 89 41.26 -20.19 -9.42
CA GLY A 89 42.03 -20.71 -8.29
C GLY A 89 42.93 -19.63 -7.66
N THR A 90 42.61 -18.37 -7.93
CA THR A 90 43.35 -17.25 -7.36
C THR A 90 42.95 -17.15 -5.90
N LEU A 91 43.94 -16.87 -5.05
CA LEU A 91 43.74 -16.37 -3.68
C LEU A 91 42.70 -15.22 -3.70
N PRO A 92 42.08 -14.79 -2.56
CA PRO A 92 40.89 -13.91 -2.52
C PRO A 92 41.11 -12.47 -3.02
N VAL A 93 41.75 -12.32 -4.16
CA VAL A 93 42.23 -11.09 -4.79
C VAL A 93 41.11 -10.52 -5.63
N PHE A 94 40.45 -11.31 -6.49
CA PHE A 94 39.30 -10.79 -7.24
C PHE A 94 38.12 -10.55 -6.30
N LEU A 95 37.93 -11.35 -5.25
CA LEU A 95 36.94 -11.06 -4.22
C LEU A 95 37.13 -9.66 -3.61
N ILE A 96 38.33 -9.32 -3.13
CA ILE A 96 38.61 -8.00 -2.52
C ILE A 96 38.43 -6.88 -3.55
N LEU A 97 38.96 -7.05 -4.76
CA LEU A 97 38.86 -6.04 -5.82
C LEU A 97 37.40 -5.80 -6.24
N PHE A 98 36.60 -6.85 -6.46
CA PHE A 98 35.21 -6.72 -6.88
C PHE A 98 34.29 -6.26 -5.75
N ILE A 99 34.56 -6.62 -4.49
CA ILE A 99 33.85 -6.01 -3.35
C ILE A 99 34.13 -4.51 -3.29
N GLY A 100 35.40 -4.10 -3.45
CA GLY A 100 35.78 -2.69 -3.50
C GLY A 100 35.10 -1.94 -4.64
N LEU A 101 35.10 -2.51 -5.85
CA LEU A 101 34.39 -1.94 -7.01
C LEU A 101 32.87 -1.90 -6.80
N GLY A 102 32.29 -2.96 -6.22
CA GLY A 102 30.87 -3.04 -5.90
C GLY A 102 30.44 -2.01 -4.86
N PHE A 103 31.29 -1.75 -3.86
CA PHE A 103 31.09 -0.68 -2.89
C PHE A 103 31.14 0.70 -3.54
N VAL A 104 32.17 0.99 -4.35
CA VAL A 104 32.29 2.27 -5.07
C VAL A 104 31.09 2.49 -5.99
N ALA A 105 30.66 1.46 -6.72
CA ALA A 105 29.47 1.52 -7.56
C ALA A 105 28.18 1.75 -6.74
N GLY A 106 28.04 1.07 -5.59
CA GLY A 106 26.92 1.25 -4.67
C GLY A 106 26.81 2.68 -4.14
N VAL A 107 27.92 3.23 -3.61
CA VAL A 107 27.99 4.61 -3.12
C VAL A 107 27.69 5.61 -4.24
N ARG A 108 28.25 5.41 -5.44
CA ARG A 108 27.98 6.27 -6.60
C ARG A 108 26.48 6.29 -6.96
N THR A 109 25.81 5.14 -6.86
CA THR A 109 24.37 5.03 -7.16
C THR A 109 23.53 5.77 -6.13
N MET A 110 23.84 5.59 -4.84
CA MET A 110 23.19 6.34 -3.75
C MET A 110 23.35 7.86 -3.90
N MET A 111 24.57 8.33 -4.24
CA MET A 111 24.84 9.75 -4.44
C MET A 111 24.04 10.34 -5.61
N ARG A 112 23.88 9.58 -6.69
CA ARG A 112 23.02 9.97 -7.81
C ARG A 112 21.56 10.06 -7.39
N THR A 113 21.05 9.06 -6.67
CA THR A 113 19.67 9.07 -6.14
C THR A 113 19.44 10.27 -5.23
N ALA A 114 20.41 10.64 -4.38
CA ALA A 114 20.32 11.81 -3.52
C ALA A 114 20.20 13.12 -4.31
N GLN A 115 20.95 13.26 -5.42
CA GLN A 115 20.90 14.44 -6.30
C GLN A 115 19.53 14.58 -6.99
N GLU A 116 19.01 13.49 -7.55
CA GLU A 116 17.69 13.46 -8.20
C GLU A 116 16.56 13.85 -7.23
N VAL A 117 16.64 13.39 -5.97
CA VAL A 117 15.67 13.73 -4.92
C VAL A 117 15.77 15.20 -4.52
N GLN A 118 16.98 15.75 -4.43
CA GLN A 118 17.21 17.16 -4.08
C GLN A 118 16.63 18.12 -5.13
N GLU A 119 16.80 17.80 -6.42
CA GLU A 119 16.20 18.56 -7.53
C GLU A 119 14.66 18.51 -7.50
N MET A 120 14.05 17.34 -7.25
CA MET A 120 12.58 17.23 -7.17
C MET A 120 12.00 18.05 -6.01
N HIS A 121 12.64 18.04 -4.84
CA HIS A 121 12.18 18.83 -3.69
C HIS A 121 12.30 20.35 -3.94
N MET A 122 13.33 20.79 -4.68
CA MET A 122 13.49 22.21 -5.04
C MET A 122 12.48 22.66 -6.11
N ALA A 123 12.19 21.82 -7.10
CA ALA A 123 11.19 22.11 -8.13
C ALA A 123 9.77 22.23 -7.54
N ARG A 124 9.42 21.33 -6.61
CA ARG A 124 8.12 21.36 -5.92
C ARG A 124 7.95 22.59 -5.01
N ALA A 125 9.04 23.05 -4.38
CA ALA A 125 9.03 24.24 -3.54
C ALA A 125 8.98 25.57 -4.33
N ALA A 126 9.27 25.54 -5.64
CA ALA A 126 9.14 26.70 -6.51
C ALA A 126 7.69 26.88 -7.01
N ASP A 127 6.99 25.79 -7.28
CA ASP A 127 5.59 25.79 -7.77
C ASP A 127 4.61 26.31 -6.69
N ASP A 128 4.83 25.98 -5.42
CA ASP A 128 4.03 26.46 -4.27
C ASP A 128 4.14 27.97 -4.01
N LYS A 129 5.08 28.68 -4.63
CA LYS A 129 5.26 30.14 -4.46
C LYS A 129 4.65 30.98 -5.57
N GLU A 130 4.21 30.36 -6.66
CA GLU A 130 3.65 31.04 -7.84
C GLU A 130 2.14 30.80 -8.04
N GLY A 131 1.51 29.94 -7.23
CA GLY A 131 0.05 29.71 -7.16
C GLY A 131 -0.64 30.39 -5.99
#